data_AF-A0A3P1UU49-F1
#
_entry.id   AF-A0A3P1UU49-F1
#
_cell.length_a   1.000
_cell.length_b   1.000
_cell.length_c   1.000
_cell.angle_alpha   90.00
_cell.angle_beta   90.00
_cell.angle_gamma   90.00
#
_symmetry.space_group_name_H-M   'P 1'
#
loop_
_entity.id
_entity.type
_entity.pdbx_description
1 polymer ?
#
loop_
_entity_poly.entity_id
_entity_poly.type
_entity_poly.pdbx_seq_one_letter_code
_entity_poly.pdbx_strand_id
1 'polypeptide(L)'
;MNILTINVRSDETPVVVEFVGEAEEKITVQLTSSSSSERNEQLKQAANCLSQAIKTVEIELGRATMPRQRDDENQLLEKGLKDSFPASDPVAVTTPSTPASADPKS
;
A
#
# COMPACT_ATOMS: atom_id res chain seq x y z
N MET A 1 5.72 9.21 23.88
CA MET A 1 7.02 8.55 24.09
C MET A 1 7.95 8.88 22.94
N ASN A 2 9.00 9.66 23.21
CA ASN A 2 10.13 9.78 22.29
C ASN A 2 11.17 8.74 22.67
N ILE A 3 11.53 7.85 21.74
CA ILE A 3 12.43 6.72 22.01
C ILE A 3 13.87 7.24 22.01
N LEU A 4 14.55 7.05 23.13
CA LEU A 4 15.96 7.39 23.30
C LEU A 4 16.88 6.22 22.91
N THR A 5 16.50 4.99 23.24
CA THR A 5 17.33 3.80 23.01
C THR A 5 16.47 2.55 22.85
N ILE A 6 16.96 1.62 22.03
CA ILE A 6 16.36 0.30 21.83
C ILE A 6 17.40 -0.75 22.23
N ASN A 7 17.09 -1.53 23.26
CA ASN A 7 17.91 -2.64 23.72
C ASN A 7 17.32 -3.96 23.21
N VAL A 8 18.14 -4.82 22.61
CA VAL A 8 17.72 -6.14 22.14
C VAL A 8 18.53 -7.20 22.89
N ARG A 9 17.82 -8.05 23.65
CA ARG A 9 18.35 -9.24 24.32
C ARG A 9 17.95 -10.47 23.51
N SER A 10 18.87 -10.91 22.66
CA SER A 10 18.70 -12.07 21.76
C SER A 10 19.34 -13.34 22.29
N ASP A 11 20.07 -13.22 23.40
CA ASP A 11 20.79 -14.28 24.09
C ASP A 11 19.87 -15.23 24.87
N GLU A 12 18.63 -14.81 25.13
CA GLU A 12 17.58 -15.59 25.75
C GLU A 12 16.40 -15.82 24.80
N THR A 13 15.73 -16.96 24.92
CA THR A 13 14.44 -17.24 24.25
C THR A 13 13.32 -17.16 25.28
N PRO A 14 12.29 -16.30 25.12
CA PRO A 14 11.97 -15.47 23.96
C PRO A 14 12.88 -14.23 23.81
N VAL A 15 13.11 -13.78 22.58
CA VAL A 15 13.88 -12.55 22.32
C VAL A 15 13.17 -11.37 22.96
N VAL A 16 13.89 -10.55 23.74
CA VAL A 16 13.32 -9.41 24.45
C VAL A 16 13.82 -8.10 23.83
N VAL A 17 12.89 -7.23 23.44
CA VAL A 17 13.16 -5.89 22.95
C VAL A 17 12.65 -4.88 23.97
N GLU A 18 13.51 -3.98 24.43
CA GLU A 18 13.17 -2.92 25.39
C GLU A 18 13.35 -1.55 24.74
N PHE A 19 12.27 -0.78 24.67
CA PHE A 19 12.25 0.59 24.19
C PHE A 19 12.31 1.51 25.39
N VAL A 20 13.36 2.32 25.48
CA VAL A 20 13.57 3.29 26.57
C VAL A 20 13.35 4.70 26.02
N GLY A 21 12.46 5.46 26.65
CA GLY A 21 12.16 6.84 26.31
C GLY A 21 12.96 7.85 27.12
N GLU A 22 12.96 9.11 26.65
CA GLU A 22 13.71 10.21 27.26
C GLU A 22 13.29 10.51 28.71
N ALA A 23 12.03 10.26 29.05
CA ALA A 23 11.48 10.45 30.40
C ALA A 23 11.60 9.20 31.30
N GLU A 24 12.59 8.33 31.04
CA GLU A 24 12.80 7.03 31.71
C GLU A 24 11.63 6.04 31.57
N GLU A 25 10.68 6.30 30.67
CA GLU A 25 9.59 5.39 30.30
C GLU A 25 10.15 4.15 29.58
N LYS A 26 9.65 2.95 29.90
CA LYS A 26 10.20 1.68 29.39
C LYS A 26 9.08 0.79 28.87
N ILE A 27 9.19 0.32 27.63
CA ILE A 27 8.28 -0.67 27.04
C ILE A 27 9.08 -1.92 26.71
N THR A 28 8.67 -3.07 27.25
CA THR A 28 9.33 -4.36 27.01
C THR A 28 8.43 -5.25 26.16
N VAL A 29 8.96 -5.75 25.06
CA VAL A 29 8.30 -6.64 24.11
C VAL A 29 9.03 -7.98 24.12
N GLN A 30 8.30 -9.07 24.36
CA GLN A 30 8.83 -10.43 24.27
C GLN A 30 8.34 -11.08 22.98
N LEU A 31 9.27 -11.55 22.17
CA LEU A 31 8.97 -12.25 20.92
C LEU A 31 8.98 -13.76 21.16
N THR A 32 7.80 -14.33 21.36
CA THR A 32 7.61 -15.77 21.45
C THR A 32 7.49 -16.34 20.04
N SER A 33 8.28 -17.37 19.73
CA SER A 33 8.18 -18.05 18.43
C SER A 33 6.95 -18.95 18.40
N SER A 34 5.89 -18.50 17.74
CA SER A 34 4.73 -19.32 17.35
C SER A 34 5.00 -20.10 16.06
N SER A 35 4.22 -21.16 15.81
CA SER A 35 4.28 -21.91 14.54
C SER A 35 3.94 -21.00 13.35
N SER A 36 4.34 -21.37 12.13
CA SER A 36 4.13 -20.50 10.95
C SER A 36 2.66 -20.21 10.65
N SER A 37 1.76 -21.16 10.93
CA SER A 37 0.31 -21.00 10.74
C SER A 37 -0.26 -19.99 11.74
N GLU A 38 0.03 -20.18 13.03
CA GLU A 38 -0.41 -19.28 14.11
C GLU A 38 0.16 -17.86 13.91
N ARG A 39 1.41 -17.76 13.46
CA ARG A 39 2.06 -16.47 13.17
C ARG A 39 1.33 -15.67 12.10
N ASN A 40 0.88 -16.30 11.01
CA ASN A 40 0.17 -15.59 9.94
C ASN A 40 -1.18 -15.04 10.41
N GLU A 41 -1.92 -15.81 11.20
CA GLU A 41 -3.19 -15.36 11.79
C GLU A 41 -2.95 -14.22 12.80
N GLN A 42 -1.95 -14.36 13.66
CA GLN A 42 -1.53 -13.33 14.61
C GLN A 42 -1.08 -12.05 13.91
N LEU A 43 -0.33 -12.14 12.81
CA LEU A 43 0.08 -10.99 12.00
C LEU A 43 -1.11 -10.27 11.38
N LYS A 44 -2.09 -11.01 10.84
CA LYS A 44 -3.32 -10.43 10.30
C LYS A 44 -4.12 -9.73 11.39
N GLN A 45 -4.21 -10.33 12.58
CA GLN A 45 -4.87 -9.72 13.73
C GLN A 45 -4.14 -8.46 14.22
N ALA A 46 -2.81 -8.51 14.31
CA ALA A 46 -1.97 -7.39 14.72
C ALA A 46 -2.08 -6.20 13.75
N ALA A 47 -2.06 -6.47 12.44
CA ALA A 47 -2.22 -5.43 11.41
C ALA A 47 -3.59 -4.72 11.52
N ASN A 48 -4.66 -5.48 11.74
CA ASN A 48 -5.99 -4.92 11.95
C ASN A 48 -6.06 -4.08 13.24
N CYS A 49 -5.50 -4.60 14.33
CA CYS A 49 -5.46 -3.89 15.61
C CYS A 49 -4.69 -2.57 15.51
N LEU A 50 -3.50 -2.58 14.88
CA LEU A 50 -2.69 -1.39 14.65
C LEU A 50 -3.44 -0.36 13.79
N SER A 51 -4.09 -0.80 12.71
CA SER A 51 -4.88 0.10 11.85
C SER A 51 -6.02 0.78 12.61
N GLN A 52 -6.67 0.06 13.54
CA GLN A 52 -7.70 0.64 14.40
C GLN A 52 -7.11 1.64 15.40
N ALA A 53 -6.01 1.30 16.07
CA ALA A 53 -5.34 2.18 17.02
C ALA A 53 -4.89 3.49 16.36
N ILE A 54 -4.30 3.42 15.16
CA ILE A 54 -3.89 4.62 14.40
C ILE A 54 -5.10 5.51 14.10
N LYS A 55 -6.22 4.95 13.65
CA LYS A 55 -7.45 5.72 13.38
C LYS A 55 -7.95 6.42 14.64
N THR A 56 -7.95 5.74 15.79
CA THR A 56 -8.35 6.33 17.08
C THR A 56 -7.43 7.51 17.44
N VAL A 57 -6.12 7.33 17.33
CA VAL A 57 -5.12 8.35 17.62
C VAL A 57 -5.24 9.55 16.67
N GLU A 58 -5.51 9.33 15.38
CA GLU A 58 -5.75 10.41 14.41
C GLU A 58 -6.98 11.26 14.76
N ILE A 59 -8.06 10.63 15.24
CA ILE A 59 -9.26 11.33 15.72
C ILE A 59 -8.91 12.16 16.96
N GLU A 60 -8.22 11.58 17.95
CA GLU A 60 -7.87 12.27 19.21
C GLU A 60 -6.90 13.44 19.01
N LEU A 61 -5.93 13.32 18.10
CA LEU A 61 -4.99 14.40 17.77
C LEU A 61 -5.60 15.49 16.87
N GLY A 62 -6.88 15.40 16.50
CA GLY A 62 -7.52 16.33 15.56
C GLY A 62 -6.86 16.30 14.17
N ARG A 63 -6.07 15.27 13.88
CA ARG A 63 -5.36 15.03 12.62
C ARG A 63 -6.13 14.12 11.68
N ALA A 64 -7.34 13.73 12.05
CA ALA A 64 -8.32 13.13 11.17
C ALA A 64 -8.61 14.11 10.02
N THR A 65 -7.72 14.16 9.02
CA THR A 65 -8.14 14.44 7.67
C THR A 65 -9.27 13.47 7.39
N MET A 66 -10.43 14.05 7.16
CA MET A 66 -11.65 13.53 6.55
C MET A 66 -11.57 12.09 6.07
N PRO A 67 -12.67 11.29 6.15
CA PRO A 67 -12.70 9.98 5.52
C PRO A 67 -12.16 10.14 4.11
N ARG A 68 -10.98 9.58 3.82
CA ARG A 68 -10.52 9.54 2.43
C ARG A 68 -11.58 8.75 1.72
N GLN A 69 -12.32 9.52 0.95
CA GLN A 69 -13.31 9.20 -0.04
C GLN A 69 -12.75 8.08 -0.95
N ARG A 70 -12.71 6.86 -0.41
CA ARG A 70 -12.20 5.66 -1.11
C ARG A 70 -13.06 5.34 -2.33
N ASP A 71 -14.28 5.85 -2.37
CA ASP A 71 -15.20 5.67 -3.49
C ASP A 71 -14.77 6.51 -4.70
N ASP A 72 -14.31 7.75 -4.49
CA ASP A 72 -13.83 8.60 -5.59
C ASP A 72 -12.40 8.29 -6.00
N GLU A 73 -11.52 7.85 -5.09
CA GLU A 73 -10.16 7.43 -5.46
C GLU A 73 -10.20 6.18 -6.35
N ASN A 74 -11.06 5.19 -6.03
CA ASN A 74 -11.28 4.03 -6.89
C ASN A 74 -11.90 4.40 -8.25
N GLN A 75 -12.88 5.31 -8.29
CA GLN A 75 -13.43 5.80 -9.56
C GLN A 75 -12.42 6.59 -10.39
N LEU A 76 -11.55 7.39 -9.76
CA LEU A 76 -10.49 8.14 -10.45
C LEU A 76 -9.44 7.18 -11.03
N LEU A 77 -9.06 6.16 -10.28
CA LEU A 77 -8.16 5.09 -10.72
C LEU A 77 -8.77 4.32 -11.89
N GLU A 78 -10.04 3.91 -11.80
CA GLU A 78 -10.75 3.24 -12.90
C GLU A 78 -10.89 4.13 -14.14
N LYS A 79 -11.18 5.42 -13.97
CA LYS A 79 -11.24 6.39 -15.07
C LYS A 79 -9.87 6.57 -15.74
N GLY A 80 -8.80 6.72 -14.96
CA GLY A 80 -7.44 6.83 -15.47
C GLY A 80 -6.97 5.56 -16.18
N LEU A 81 -7.36 4.38 -15.68
CA LEU A 81 -7.16 3.10 -16.37
C LEU A 81 -7.89 3.09 -17.72
N LYS A 82 -9.15 3.54 -17.79
CA LYS A 82 -9.92 3.61 -19.05
C LYS A 82 -9.34 4.64 -20.04
N ASP A 83 -8.89 5.79 -19.56
CA ASP A 83 -8.33 6.86 -20.41
C ASP A 83 -6.89 6.54 -20.89
N SER A 84 -6.17 5.64 -20.20
CA SER A 84 -4.81 5.20 -20.56
C SER A 84 -4.78 4.00 -21.53
N PHE A 85 -5.93 3.42 -21.86
CA PHE A 85 -6.03 2.47 -22.96
C PHE A 85 -6.58 3.18 -24.20
N PRO A 86 -5.72 3.59 -25.14
CA PRO A 86 -6.21 3.92 -26.47
C PRO A 86 -6.93 2.68 -26.99
N ALA A 87 -8.25 2.80 -27.21
CA ALA A 87 -8.95 1.80 -27.98
C ALA A 87 -8.22 1.69 -29.32
N SER A 88 -7.65 0.50 -29.56
CA SER A 88 -7.03 0.05 -30.80
C SER A 88 -5.54 0.38 -30.94
N ASP A 89 -4.72 -0.69 -30.95
CA ASP A 89 -3.41 -0.69 -31.60
C ASP A 89 -3.46 0.14 -32.90
N PRO A 90 -2.43 0.96 -33.21
CA PRO A 90 -2.40 1.69 -34.46
C PRO A 90 -2.59 0.71 -35.62
N VAL A 91 -3.56 0.99 -36.49
CA VAL A 91 -3.77 0.21 -37.71
C VAL A 91 -2.47 0.23 -38.51
N ALA A 92 -1.80 -0.92 -38.61
CA ALA A 92 -0.64 -1.06 -39.44
C ALA A 92 -1.02 -0.77 -40.90
N VAL A 93 -0.59 0.38 -41.40
CA VAL A 93 -0.83 0.79 -42.80
C VAL A 93 0.04 -0.07 -43.70
N THR A 94 -0.51 -1.15 -44.24
CA THR A 94 0.04 -1.81 -45.43
C THR A 94 -0.51 -1.08 -46.66
N THR A 95 0.25 -0.16 -47.24
CA THR A 95 -0.11 0.48 -48.52
C THR A 95 0.09 -0.51 -49.68
N PRO A 96 -0.96 -0.93 -50.41
CA PRO A 96 -0.77 -1.48 -51.74
C PRO A 96 -0.50 -0.33 -52.72
N SER A 97 0.67 -0.35 -53.34
CA SER A 97 1.04 0.60 -54.40
C SER A 97 0.28 0.27 -55.69
N THR A 98 -0.82 0.95 -55.96
CA THR A 98 -1.42 1.01 -57.31
C THR A 98 -1.55 2.46 -57.75
N PRO A 99 -0.71 2.93 -58.70
CA PRO A 99 -0.91 4.24 -59.30
C PRO A 99 -2.08 4.17 -60.28
N ALA A 100 -3.01 5.11 -60.10
CA ALA A 100 -4.03 5.43 -61.07
C ALA A 100 -3.41 6.01 -62.35
N SER A 101 -3.95 5.66 -63.50
CA SER A 101 -4.17 6.67 -64.53
C SER A 101 -5.43 6.34 -65.31
N ALA A 102 -6.23 7.37 -65.45
CA ALA A 102 -7.50 7.41 -66.13
C ALA A 102 -7.35 7.24 -67.64
N ASP A 103 -8.43 6.80 -68.30
CA ASP A 103 -8.90 7.46 -69.52
C ASP A 103 -10.38 7.11 -69.77
N PRO A 104 -11.29 8.10 -69.78
CA PRO A 104 -12.62 7.95 -70.35
C PRO A 104 -12.72 8.77 -71.66
N LYS A 105 -12.69 8.11 -72.83
CA LYS A 105 -13.34 8.69 -74.04
C LYS A 105 -13.49 7.72 -75.22
N SER A 106 -14.66 7.89 -75.85
CA SER A 106 -15.11 7.49 -77.20
C SER A 106 -15.60 6.06 -77.40
#